data_AF-A0A445GGV7-F1
#
_entry.id   AF-A0A445GGV7-F1
#
_cell.length_a   1.000
_cell.length_b   1.000
_cell.length_c   1.000
_cell.angle_alpha   90.00
_cell.angle_beta   90.00
_cell.angle_gamma   90.00
#
_symmetry.space_group_name_H-M   'P 1'
#
loop_
_entity.id
_entity.type
_entity.pdbx_description
1 polymer ?
#
loop_
_entity_poly.entity_id
_entity_poly.type
_entity_poly.pdbx_seq_one_letter_code
_entity_poly.pdbx_strand_id
1 'polypeptide(L)'
;MALLLQTHYPLSLRSPRCPYLFPNPYYHSFLIIPTNPLPRFNAAITFSGHRTPSRPSSAPPAASAFDRHARPATPLLKAFARAAVSALLFLCFGVRMCLASSPPAPALPTVQEEQTVQDDHDGIKQDDKETVVDKELEEAFNAWKSKTFALTVPLKVVALRGSIPPSWIKDFINSQGRRMKFNVKYYASLENIFSDLSIPFTKGKIGPASALAADIVGIGDSWVKFAINKAIIEPIRDVEDQEWFKSLDDKWKVYLRRNREGEMDPKGDIWAAPYRWGCMVIAYKTNKFQKHKLAPVEDWADLWRPDLAGRISMVDSPREVIGAVLKYMGASYNTNDINMEVNGGRDAVKHNLALLAKQVRLFDSSNYLKAFGVGDVWVAVGWSSDIIPAAKRMSNVAVVVPKSGASLWADLWAIPAASRIQTNRIGGRIRGPSPLIHQWIEFCLQSARALPFKQEVIPGASPSHLQGHSANVPVELTKGGPRLNGNLVDGAPPPDILEKCEFLEPLSNSTLSDYHWLLTSIQEPGHGLIHKMYQNIISVAKFSGWFNSKLT
;
A
#
# COMPACT_ATOMS: atom_id res chain seq x y z
N MET A 1 -46.71 -21.46 -4.17
CA MET A 1 -47.72 -22.39 -4.74
C MET A 1 -47.44 -22.56 -6.22
N ALA A 2 -47.80 -23.70 -6.80
CA ALA A 2 -47.60 -24.00 -8.23
C ALA A 2 -48.96 -24.14 -8.95
N LEU A 3 -48.93 -23.93 -10.27
CA LEU A 3 -49.65 -24.58 -11.39
C LEU A 3 -49.56 -23.60 -12.58
N LEU A 4 -48.96 -23.95 -13.72
CA LEU A 4 -49.46 -24.84 -14.79
C LEU A 4 -50.73 -24.32 -15.51
N LEU A 5 -50.56 -24.00 -16.78
CA LEU A 5 -51.51 -24.34 -17.84
C LEU A 5 -50.76 -24.42 -19.19
N GLN A 6 -50.94 -25.51 -19.93
CA GLN A 6 -50.46 -25.68 -21.30
C GLN A 6 -51.62 -25.56 -22.28
N THR A 7 -51.36 -25.10 -23.50
CA THR A 7 -52.17 -25.45 -24.68
C THR A 7 -51.25 -25.85 -25.84
N HIS A 8 -51.57 -26.97 -26.49
CA HIS A 8 -50.95 -27.46 -27.72
C HIS A 8 -51.94 -27.29 -28.88
N TYR A 9 -51.45 -27.24 -30.13
CA TYR A 9 -51.78 -28.13 -31.27
C TYR A 9 -51.03 -27.63 -32.54
N PRO A 10 -50.93 -28.39 -33.67
CA PRO A 10 -49.61 -28.59 -34.29
C PRO A 10 -49.60 -28.45 -35.83
N LEU A 11 -48.49 -28.84 -36.46
CA LEU A 11 -48.48 -29.52 -37.78
C LEU A 11 -47.21 -30.40 -37.90
N SER A 12 -47.22 -31.41 -38.77
CA SER A 12 -46.19 -32.45 -38.85
C SER A 12 -46.16 -33.13 -40.24
N LEU A 13 -45.20 -34.05 -40.45
CA LEU A 13 -44.85 -34.84 -41.66
C LEU A 13 -43.79 -34.17 -42.58
N ARG A 14 -42.74 -34.86 -43.09
CA ARG A 14 -42.23 -36.23 -42.78
C ARG A 14 -40.74 -36.37 -43.15
N SER A 15 -40.10 -37.45 -42.70
CA SER A 15 -38.68 -37.79 -42.95
C SER A 15 -38.48 -38.91 -43.99
N PRO A 16 -37.22 -39.22 -44.35
CA PRO A 16 -36.59 -40.51 -43.99
C PRO A 16 -35.30 -40.29 -43.16
N ARG A 17 -34.95 -41.08 -42.10
CA ARG A 17 -34.56 -42.52 -42.02
C ARG A 17 -33.26 -42.81 -42.81
N CYS A 18 -32.22 -43.51 -42.30
CA CYS A 18 -31.86 -44.18 -41.01
C CYS A 18 -30.38 -44.68 -41.12
N PRO A 19 -29.79 -45.60 -40.31
CA PRO A 19 -29.74 -45.81 -38.83
C PRO A 19 -28.34 -46.25 -38.24
N TYR A 20 -28.26 -46.46 -36.90
CA TYR A 20 -27.30 -47.32 -36.13
C TYR A 20 -25.82 -46.88 -35.96
N LEU A 21 -25.06 -47.28 -34.91
CA LEU A 21 -25.30 -48.12 -33.70
C LEU A 21 -24.35 -47.71 -32.52
N PHE A 22 -24.72 -48.01 -31.27
CA PHE A 22 -23.87 -48.00 -30.05
C PHE A 22 -23.32 -49.43 -29.76
N PRO A 23 -22.20 -49.61 -29.02
CA PRO A 23 -22.34 -49.94 -27.58
C PRO A 23 -21.16 -49.52 -26.66
N ASN A 24 -21.41 -49.64 -25.35
CA ASN A 24 -20.43 -49.79 -24.26
C ASN A 24 -20.94 -50.96 -23.39
N PRO A 25 -20.09 -51.94 -22.98
CA PRO A 25 -19.97 -52.18 -21.54
C PRO A 25 -18.61 -52.73 -21.04
N TYR A 26 -18.49 -52.75 -19.70
CA TYR A 26 -17.48 -53.44 -18.87
C TYR A 26 -17.22 -54.92 -19.22
N TYR A 27 -16.02 -55.44 -18.88
CA TYR A 27 -15.86 -56.66 -18.06
C TYR A 27 -14.47 -56.73 -17.38
N HIS A 28 -14.08 -57.87 -16.78
CA HIS A 28 -13.25 -57.96 -15.56
C HIS A 28 -12.13 -59.04 -15.62
N SER A 29 -11.07 -58.85 -14.79
CA SER A 29 -10.32 -59.90 -14.02
C SER A 29 -8.96 -60.52 -14.44
N PHE A 30 -8.15 -60.72 -13.37
CA PHE A 30 -7.12 -61.74 -13.06
C PHE A 30 -5.61 -61.66 -13.46
N LEU A 31 -4.79 -61.31 -12.45
CA LEU A 31 -3.60 -62.01 -11.86
C LEU A 31 -2.46 -62.61 -12.71
N ILE A 32 -1.20 -62.32 -12.30
CA ILE A 32 -0.21 -63.27 -11.70
C ILE A 32 1.00 -62.50 -11.10
N ILE A 33 1.81 -63.15 -10.24
CA ILE A 33 2.87 -62.56 -9.38
C ILE A 33 4.23 -63.32 -9.56
N PRO A 34 5.39 -62.64 -9.44
CA PRO A 34 6.50 -63.15 -8.59
C PRO A 34 7.19 -62.02 -7.77
N THR A 35 7.20 -61.98 -6.43
CA THR A 35 7.98 -62.75 -5.43
C THR A 35 9.52 -62.54 -5.39
N ASN A 36 9.97 -61.54 -4.61
CA ASN A 36 11.08 -61.58 -3.60
C ASN A 36 12.53 -61.99 -4.01
N PRO A 37 13.58 -61.81 -3.15
CA PRO A 37 13.60 -61.30 -1.75
C PRO A 37 14.58 -60.13 -1.46
N LEU A 38 14.56 -59.69 -0.18
CA LEU A 38 15.54 -58.80 0.48
C LEU A 38 16.87 -59.51 0.81
N PRO A 39 17.88 -58.74 1.27
CA PRO A 39 18.53 -59.10 2.53
C PRO A 39 18.49 -57.99 3.59
N ARG A 40 18.40 -58.39 4.86
CA ARG A 40 18.77 -57.56 6.05
C ARG A 40 20.11 -58.03 6.57
N PHE A 41 20.85 -57.16 7.25
CA PHE A 41 21.80 -57.58 8.30
C PHE A 41 21.70 -56.67 9.52
N ASN A 42 21.90 -57.28 10.69
CA ASN A 42 22.12 -56.60 11.97
C ASN A 42 23.64 -56.25 12.08
N ALA A 43 24.19 -55.61 13.12
CA ALA A 43 23.69 -55.39 14.48
C ALA A 43 24.48 -54.27 15.23
N ALA A 44 24.09 -54.10 16.49
CA ALA A 44 24.93 -53.73 17.64
C ALA A 44 25.23 -52.25 17.93
N ILE A 45 25.19 -51.97 19.24
CA ILE A 45 25.49 -50.71 19.93
C ILE A 45 26.79 -50.92 20.70
N THR A 46 27.62 -49.88 20.83
CA THR A 46 28.59 -49.76 21.92
C THR A 46 28.69 -48.32 22.41
N PHE A 47 29.04 -48.15 23.69
CA PHE A 47 29.09 -46.87 24.42
C PHE A 47 30.46 -46.73 25.12
N SER A 48 30.71 -45.57 25.75
CA SER A 48 31.96 -45.19 26.47
C SER A 48 33.08 -44.65 25.55
N GLY A 49 33.90 -43.66 25.96
CA GLY A 49 33.87 -42.90 27.21
C GLY A 49 34.98 -41.83 27.33
N HIS A 50 34.84 -40.96 28.33
CA HIS A 50 35.70 -39.82 28.72
C HIS A 50 37.16 -39.74 28.22
N ARG A 51 37.59 -38.54 27.74
CA ARG A 51 38.38 -37.57 28.54
C ARG A 51 38.75 -36.28 27.78
N THR A 52 38.82 -35.17 28.53
CA THR A 52 39.62 -33.96 28.29
C THR A 52 40.74 -33.90 29.36
N PRO A 53 41.65 -32.89 29.43
CA PRO A 53 41.95 -31.78 28.50
C PRO A 53 43.46 -31.64 28.14
N SER A 54 43.80 -30.78 27.16
CA SER A 54 45.02 -29.93 27.20
C SER A 54 45.11 -28.89 26.05
N ARG A 55 45.88 -27.82 26.31
CA ARG A 55 46.44 -26.79 25.40
C ARG A 55 48.00 -26.86 25.57
N PRO A 56 48.90 -26.14 24.85
CA PRO A 56 48.74 -24.82 24.20
C PRO A 56 49.48 -24.65 22.82
N SER A 57 49.65 -23.38 22.39
CA SER A 57 50.62 -22.85 21.40
C SER A 57 50.44 -23.15 19.89
N SER A 58 51.04 -22.39 18.95
CA SER A 58 51.30 -20.92 18.86
C SER A 58 51.93 -20.53 17.49
N ALA A 59 51.42 -19.47 16.84
CA ALA A 59 51.97 -18.85 15.59
C ALA A 59 51.98 -19.78 14.34
N PRO A 60 52.23 -19.30 13.09
CA PRO A 60 53.52 -18.72 12.65
C PRO A 60 53.32 -17.39 11.84
N PRO A 61 54.12 -16.96 10.82
CA PRO A 61 54.76 -15.63 10.88
C PRO A 61 54.53 -14.72 9.65
N ALA A 62 55.29 -13.64 9.55
CA ALA A 62 55.40 -12.73 8.40
C ALA A 62 56.89 -12.43 8.07
N ALA A 63 57.15 -11.55 7.08
CA ALA A 63 58.46 -11.08 6.56
C ALA A 63 59.11 -11.97 5.46
N SER A 64 59.89 -11.44 4.48
CA SER A 64 60.06 -10.06 3.95
C SER A 64 60.90 -10.05 2.63
N ALA A 65 61.53 -8.89 2.32
CA ALA A 65 62.35 -8.50 1.16
C ALA A 65 61.57 -8.08 -0.12
N PHE A 66 61.61 -6.82 -0.61
CA PHE A 66 62.69 -5.86 -0.95
C PHE A 66 63.45 -6.16 -2.25
N ASP A 67 63.35 -5.22 -3.21
CA ASP A 67 64.49 -4.36 -3.55
C ASP A 67 64.03 -2.99 -4.15
N ARG A 68 64.96 -2.06 -4.43
CA ARG A 68 64.75 -0.74 -5.06
C ARG A 68 65.73 -0.52 -6.22
N HIS A 69 65.31 0.15 -7.29
CA HIS A 69 66.22 0.98 -8.10
C HIS A 69 65.48 2.18 -8.75
N ALA A 70 66.21 3.06 -9.46
CA ALA A 70 65.86 4.47 -9.63
C ALA A 70 65.35 4.90 -11.03
N ARG A 71 64.86 6.15 -11.13
CA ARG A 71 64.51 6.86 -12.38
C ARG A 71 65.77 7.37 -13.11
N PRO A 72 65.68 7.76 -14.39
CA PRO A 72 65.51 9.21 -14.68
C PRO A 72 64.65 9.56 -15.93
N ALA A 73 64.51 10.89 -16.16
CA ALA A 73 64.19 11.58 -17.43
C ALA A 73 62.74 11.69 -17.97
N THR A 74 62.54 12.77 -18.74
CA THR A 74 61.37 13.30 -19.48
C THR A 74 61.91 13.94 -20.79
N PRO A 75 61.23 14.81 -21.59
CA PRO A 75 59.80 15.14 -21.80
C PRO A 75 59.38 15.20 -23.31
N LEU A 76 58.10 15.49 -23.61
CA LEU A 76 57.62 16.23 -24.82
C LEU A 76 56.16 16.70 -24.56
N LEU A 77 55.90 17.98 -24.26
CA LEU A 77 55.53 19.11 -25.17
C LEU A 77 54.14 18.94 -25.83
N LYS A 78 53.05 19.58 -25.37
CA LYS A 78 52.68 21.02 -25.22
C LYS A 78 52.07 21.67 -26.48
N ALA A 79 50.74 21.78 -26.53
CA ALA A 79 49.93 22.90 -27.08
C ALA A 79 48.43 22.60 -26.80
N PHE A 80 47.53 23.54 -26.47
CA PHE A 80 47.61 24.99 -26.25
C PHE A 80 47.08 25.36 -24.86
N ALA A 81 47.49 26.53 -24.34
CA ALA A 81 46.82 27.21 -23.24
C ALA A 81 46.90 28.74 -23.42
N ARG A 82 45.78 29.44 -23.17
CA ARG A 82 45.62 30.88 -22.89
C ARG A 82 44.16 31.03 -22.39
N ALA A 83 43.90 31.38 -21.13
CA ALA A 83 44.11 32.66 -20.43
C ALA A 83 42.94 33.66 -20.70
N ALA A 84 42.49 34.52 -19.78
CA ALA A 84 43.07 34.95 -18.49
C ALA A 84 41.94 35.25 -17.43
N VAL A 85 42.15 35.19 -16.10
CA VAL A 85 42.63 36.25 -15.16
C VAL A 85 41.71 37.49 -15.12
N SER A 86 41.36 38.13 -13.99
CA SER A 86 41.35 37.80 -12.53
C SER A 86 40.53 38.90 -11.80
N ALA A 87 40.46 38.89 -10.46
CA ALA A 87 39.67 39.82 -9.65
C ALA A 87 40.43 41.05 -9.10
N LEU A 88 39.65 42.04 -8.60
CA LEU A 88 39.99 43.13 -7.65
C LEU A 88 40.82 44.35 -8.15
N LEU A 89 40.25 45.57 -8.05
CA LEU A 89 40.58 46.54 -6.99
C LEU A 89 39.79 47.89 -7.08
N PHE A 90 39.86 48.68 -5.98
CA PHE A 90 39.39 50.06 -5.73
C PHE A 90 37.86 50.36 -5.65
N LEU A 91 37.39 51.45 -5.01
CA LEU A 91 37.44 51.96 -3.60
C LEU A 91 36.89 53.42 -3.54
N CYS A 92 36.14 53.76 -2.47
CA CYS A 92 35.75 55.12 -1.98
C CYS A 92 34.80 55.98 -2.87
N PHE A 93 33.65 56.49 -2.40
CA PHE A 93 33.47 57.51 -1.34
C PHE A 93 31.99 57.65 -0.83
N GLY A 94 31.78 58.31 0.34
CA GLY A 94 30.46 58.73 0.91
C GLY A 94 29.92 57.81 2.04
N VAL A 95 29.94 58.09 3.36
CA VAL A 95 29.44 59.22 4.21
C VAL A 95 27.90 59.19 4.38
N ARG A 96 27.35 58.66 5.51
CA ARG A 96 26.89 59.33 6.77
C ARG A 96 25.87 60.48 6.55
N MET A 97 24.85 60.74 7.38
CA MET A 97 24.37 60.22 8.69
C MET A 97 22.81 60.39 8.77
N CYS A 98 22.07 59.84 9.74
CA CYS A 98 21.80 60.44 11.06
C CYS A 98 21.17 59.45 12.07
N LEU A 99 21.28 59.76 13.37
CA LEU A 99 20.91 58.88 14.50
C LEU A 99 20.69 59.72 15.79
N ALA A 100 19.66 59.44 16.58
CA ALA A 100 19.40 59.98 17.94
C ALA A 100 18.28 59.16 18.64
N SER A 101 18.16 58.99 19.97
CA SER A 101 19.08 59.13 21.13
C SER A 101 18.43 58.43 22.37
N SER A 102 19.06 58.39 23.57
CA SER A 102 18.70 57.44 24.67
C SER A 102 18.20 58.08 26.03
N PRO A 103 18.37 57.53 27.28
CA PRO A 103 17.29 57.37 28.32
C PRO A 103 17.62 58.12 29.68
N PRO A 104 17.25 57.73 30.95
CA PRO A 104 16.34 56.69 31.54
C PRO A 104 15.47 57.04 32.83
N ALA A 105 14.54 56.13 33.21
CA ALA A 105 14.00 55.85 34.59
C ALA A 105 13.22 56.98 35.34
N PRO A 106 12.68 56.82 36.60
CA PRO A 106 12.50 55.64 37.52
C PRO A 106 11.12 55.50 38.29
N ALA A 107 11.01 54.48 39.15
CA ALA A 107 10.23 54.38 40.44
C ALA A 107 8.69 54.06 40.54
N LEU A 108 8.31 53.59 41.75
CA LEU A 108 7.01 53.10 42.33
C LEU A 108 6.43 54.13 43.36
N PRO A 109 5.22 54.03 44.03
CA PRO A 109 4.49 52.84 44.54
C PRO A 109 2.91 52.93 44.70
N THR A 110 2.30 52.03 45.51
CA THR A 110 0.98 52.12 46.26
C THR A 110 -0.38 52.13 45.48
N VAL A 111 -1.57 51.74 46.02
CA VAL A 111 -2.08 50.74 47.02
C VAL A 111 -3.66 50.75 47.04
N GLN A 112 -4.35 49.78 47.69
CA GLN A 112 -5.82 49.66 47.94
C GLN A 112 -6.71 49.27 46.72
N GLU A 113 -7.74 48.38 46.80
CA GLU A 113 -9.00 48.31 47.62
C GLU A 113 -10.04 49.39 47.22
N GLU A 114 -11.35 49.15 47.08
CA GLU A 114 -12.21 47.95 47.26
C GLU A 114 -13.56 48.11 46.50
N GLN A 115 -14.26 46.99 46.19
CA GLN A 115 -15.73 46.92 45.85
C GLN A 115 -16.22 47.69 44.58
N THR A 116 -17.46 47.58 44.05
CA THR A 116 -18.73 46.93 44.45
C THR A 116 -19.61 46.53 43.22
N VAL A 117 -20.59 45.62 43.41
CA VAL A 117 -21.84 45.40 42.61
C VAL A 117 -21.75 45.07 41.09
N GLN A 118 -21.71 43.76 40.80
CA GLN A 118 -22.82 42.96 40.22
C GLN A 118 -23.82 43.58 39.21
N ASP A 119 -23.91 43.02 37.99
CA ASP A 119 -25.16 42.37 37.49
C ASP A 119 -24.93 41.46 36.26
N ASP A 120 -25.98 40.75 35.83
CA ASP A 120 -25.97 39.59 34.90
C ASP A 120 -25.44 39.81 33.47
N HIS A 121 -24.89 38.74 32.88
CA HIS A 121 -25.31 38.29 31.54
C HIS A 121 -24.90 36.83 31.23
N ASP A 122 -25.78 36.06 30.57
CA ASP A 122 -25.53 34.69 30.12
C ASP A 122 -24.33 34.57 29.15
N GLY A 123 -23.40 33.64 29.46
CA GLY A 123 -22.20 33.35 28.68
C GLY A 123 -22.13 31.89 28.22
N ILE A 124 -22.34 31.65 26.92
CA ILE A 124 -22.44 30.32 26.30
C ILE A 124 -21.18 29.46 26.55
N LYS A 125 -21.37 28.22 27.04
CA LYS A 125 -20.30 27.22 27.19
C LYS A 125 -19.91 26.60 25.84
N GLN A 126 -18.77 27.01 25.28
CA GLN A 126 -18.21 26.39 24.07
C GLN A 126 -16.66 26.46 24.05
N ASP A 127 -16.00 25.69 24.94
CA ASP A 127 -14.53 25.54 24.95
C ASP A 127 -14.06 24.18 25.53
N ASP A 128 -14.84 23.57 26.42
CA ASP A 128 -14.50 22.35 27.18
C ASP A 128 -14.25 21.05 26.37
N LYS A 129 -14.48 21.03 25.04
CA LYS A 129 -14.40 19.79 24.23
C LYS A 129 -13.16 19.67 23.36
N GLU A 130 -12.71 20.77 22.74
CA GLU A 130 -11.55 20.72 21.83
C GLU A 130 -10.26 20.55 22.64
N THR A 131 -10.16 21.28 23.76
CA THR A 131 -9.09 21.15 24.76
C THR A 131 -8.99 19.77 25.41
N VAL A 132 -10.12 19.07 25.64
CA VAL A 132 -10.12 17.73 26.26
C VAL A 132 -9.62 16.66 25.29
N VAL A 133 -10.06 16.66 24.03
CA VAL A 133 -9.62 15.64 23.05
C VAL A 133 -8.12 15.71 22.78
N ASP A 134 -7.57 16.91 22.56
CA ASP A 134 -6.12 17.06 22.34
C ASP A 134 -5.31 16.73 23.61
N LYS A 135 -5.86 16.98 24.80
CA LYS A 135 -5.25 16.60 26.08
C LYS A 135 -5.27 15.09 26.29
N GLU A 136 -6.37 14.38 26.03
CA GLU A 136 -6.43 12.91 26.08
C GLU A 136 -5.43 12.28 25.09
N LEU A 137 -5.29 12.85 23.89
CA LEU A 137 -4.33 12.37 22.88
C LEU A 137 -2.87 12.57 23.32
N GLU A 138 -2.51 13.72 23.91
CA GLU A 138 -1.16 13.98 24.42
C GLU A 138 -0.89 13.22 25.73
N GLU A 139 -1.88 13.01 26.60
CA GLU A 139 -1.76 12.15 27.79
C GLU A 139 -1.53 10.69 27.40
N ALA A 140 -2.29 10.15 26.44
CA ALA A 140 -2.04 8.81 25.89
C ALA A 140 -0.65 8.68 25.23
N PHE A 141 -0.20 9.71 24.51
CA PHE A 141 1.15 9.73 23.94
C PHE A 141 2.24 9.81 25.02
N ASN A 142 2.05 10.57 26.10
CA ASN A 142 2.98 10.63 27.24
C ASN A 142 3.01 9.32 28.05
N ALA A 143 1.86 8.69 28.27
CA ALA A 143 1.77 7.36 28.85
C ALA A 143 2.60 6.34 28.03
N TRP A 144 2.51 6.38 26.70
CA TRP A 144 3.36 5.53 25.85
C TRP A 144 4.85 5.92 25.86
N LYS A 145 5.23 7.21 25.93
CA LYS A 145 6.65 7.64 26.07
C LYS A 145 7.32 6.97 27.30
N SER A 146 6.55 6.68 28.36
CA SER A 146 7.05 5.97 29.55
C SER A 146 7.46 4.50 29.28
N LYS A 147 6.93 3.86 28.22
CA LYS A 147 7.39 2.56 27.69
C LYS A 147 8.74 2.70 26.95
N THR A 148 9.75 3.29 27.60
CA THR A 148 11.08 3.48 27.01
C THR A 148 11.83 2.15 26.91
N PHE A 149 11.86 1.53 25.73
CA PHE A 149 12.65 0.31 25.51
C PHE A 149 14.14 0.67 25.33
N ALA A 150 14.93 0.49 26.39
CA ALA A 150 16.34 0.88 26.46
C ALA A 150 17.28 -0.03 25.61
N LEU A 151 17.05 -0.08 24.29
CA LEU A 151 17.76 -0.93 23.34
C LEU A 151 18.52 -0.11 22.30
N THR A 152 19.85 -0.26 22.27
CA THR A 152 20.76 0.30 21.23
C THR A 152 20.68 -0.43 19.88
N VAL A 153 19.54 -1.07 19.58
CA VAL A 153 19.31 -1.82 18.35
C VAL A 153 18.84 -0.86 17.25
N PRO A 154 19.40 -0.90 16.03
CA PRO A 154 18.87 -0.11 14.93
C PRO A 154 17.50 -0.65 14.47
N LEU A 155 16.66 0.22 13.91
CA LEU A 155 15.49 -0.17 13.12
C LEU A 155 15.58 0.47 11.74
N LYS A 156 15.45 -0.35 10.68
CA LYS A 156 15.42 0.10 9.29
C LYS A 156 14.05 -0.17 8.67
N VAL A 157 13.36 0.90 8.30
CA VAL A 157 12.05 0.90 7.62
C VAL A 157 12.24 1.20 6.15
N VAL A 158 11.42 0.60 5.29
CA VAL A 158 11.22 1.06 3.90
C VAL A 158 9.77 1.45 3.71
N ALA A 159 9.51 2.67 3.24
CA ALA A 159 8.18 3.25 3.17
C ALA A 159 7.90 3.88 1.81
N LEU A 160 6.61 4.14 1.52
CA LEU A 160 6.25 5.01 0.41
C LEU A 160 6.59 6.46 0.77
N ARG A 161 7.09 7.22 -0.20
CA ARG A 161 7.32 8.67 -0.05
C ARG A 161 6.02 9.36 0.36
N GLY A 162 6.03 10.04 1.50
CA GLY A 162 4.87 10.76 2.02
C GLY A 162 3.90 9.92 2.87
N SER A 163 4.17 8.63 3.11
CA SER A 163 3.32 7.80 4.00
C SER A 163 3.76 7.82 5.47
N ILE A 164 4.90 8.45 5.81
CA ILE A 164 5.35 8.76 7.18
C ILE A 164 5.74 10.25 7.26
N PRO A 165 5.18 11.04 8.19
CA PRO A 165 5.62 12.41 8.47
C PRO A 165 7.03 12.49 9.08
N PRO A 166 7.85 13.50 8.75
CA PRO A 166 9.17 13.69 9.38
C PRO A 166 9.14 13.83 10.91
N SER A 167 8.04 14.33 11.48
CA SER A 167 7.83 14.40 12.94
C SER A 167 7.82 13.02 13.59
N TRP A 168 7.17 12.02 12.98
CA TRP A 168 7.08 10.66 13.50
C TRP A 168 8.46 10.00 13.67
N ILE A 169 9.39 10.31 12.76
CA ILE A 169 10.79 9.84 12.84
C ILE A 169 11.46 10.37 14.11
N LYS A 170 11.29 11.67 14.40
CA LYS A 170 11.84 12.32 15.60
C LYS A 170 11.17 11.79 16.87
N ASP A 171 9.85 11.65 16.87
CA ASP A 171 9.06 11.18 18.01
C ASP A 171 9.43 9.75 18.40
N PHE A 172 9.58 8.85 17.42
CA PHE A 172 9.99 7.47 17.66
C PHE A 172 11.46 7.35 18.13
N ILE A 173 12.37 8.21 17.64
CA ILE A 173 13.73 8.29 18.19
C ILE A 173 13.72 8.78 19.65
N ASN A 174 12.83 9.71 19.99
CA ASN A 174 12.74 10.23 21.36
C ASN A 174 12.22 9.16 22.34
N SER A 175 11.21 8.37 21.97
CA SER A 175 10.62 7.36 22.86
C SER A 175 11.50 6.12 23.06
N GLN A 176 12.26 5.70 22.04
CA GLN A 176 13.25 4.61 22.19
C GLN A 176 14.63 5.10 22.70
N GLY A 177 14.72 6.38 23.06
CA GLY A 177 15.89 7.00 23.66
C GLY A 177 17.02 7.35 22.68
N ARG A 178 17.83 8.34 23.07
CA ARG A 178 18.86 9.03 22.25
C ARG A 178 19.95 8.15 21.62
N ARG A 179 20.00 6.84 21.90
CA ARG A 179 20.99 5.90 21.34
C ARG A 179 20.40 4.93 20.30
N MET A 180 19.09 4.94 20.08
CA MET A 180 18.44 4.14 19.02
C MET A 180 18.82 4.68 17.64
N LYS A 181 19.05 3.77 16.68
CA LYS A 181 19.50 4.10 15.31
C LYS A 181 18.39 3.85 14.30
N PHE A 182 17.55 4.85 14.07
CA PHE A 182 16.46 4.75 13.11
C PHE A 182 16.90 5.13 11.69
N ASN A 183 16.44 4.39 10.68
CA ASN A 183 16.73 4.66 9.26
C ASN A 183 15.47 4.37 8.43
N VAL A 184 14.99 5.37 7.68
CA VAL A 184 13.82 5.23 6.80
C VAL A 184 14.24 5.46 5.35
N LYS A 185 14.06 4.46 4.48
CA LYS A 185 14.26 4.60 3.03
C LYS A 185 12.92 4.77 2.33
N TYR A 186 12.79 5.84 1.54
CA TYR A 186 11.56 6.14 0.79
C TYR A 186 11.66 5.75 -0.69
N TYR A 187 10.61 5.09 -1.19
CA TYR A 187 10.41 4.83 -2.62
C TYR A 187 9.28 5.69 -3.22
N ALA A 188 9.31 5.88 -4.54
CA ALA A 188 8.33 6.72 -5.25
C ALA A 188 6.98 6.04 -5.51
N SER A 189 6.95 4.71 -5.60
CA SER A 189 5.75 3.88 -5.63
C SER A 189 5.97 2.62 -4.80
N LEU A 190 4.89 1.98 -4.36
CA LEU A 190 4.96 0.69 -3.64
C LEU A 190 5.58 -0.39 -4.56
N GLU A 191 5.33 -0.31 -5.88
CA GLU A 191 5.82 -1.28 -6.88
C GLU A 191 7.35 -1.38 -6.87
N ASN A 192 8.03 -0.24 -6.71
CA ASN A 192 9.48 -0.21 -6.56
C ASN A 192 9.96 -0.87 -5.27
N ILE A 193 9.17 -0.86 -4.18
CA ILE A 193 9.47 -1.59 -2.94
C ILE A 193 9.34 -3.10 -3.19
N PHE A 194 8.22 -3.54 -3.78
CA PHE A 194 7.97 -4.95 -4.09
C PHE A 194 9.02 -5.53 -5.07
N SER A 195 9.43 -4.73 -6.06
CA SER A 195 10.48 -5.08 -7.01
C SER A 195 11.87 -5.21 -6.35
N ASP A 196 12.31 -4.24 -5.54
CA ASP A 196 13.58 -4.33 -4.79
C ASP A 196 13.57 -5.42 -3.69
N LEU A 197 12.40 -5.75 -3.14
CA LEU A 197 12.22 -6.91 -2.26
C LEU A 197 12.37 -8.24 -3.02
N SER A 198 11.91 -8.29 -4.28
CA SER A 198 11.96 -9.49 -5.14
C SER A 198 13.31 -9.72 -5.83
N ILE A 199 14.07 -8.67 -6.13
CA ILE A 199 15.35 -8.75 -6.86
C ILE A 199 16.37 -9.70 -6.21
N PRO A 200 16.61 -9.68 -4.88
CA PRO A 200 17.51 -10.62 -4.21
C PRO A 200 17.23 -12.10 -4.51
N PHE A 201 15.97 -12.51 -4.47
CA PHE A 201 15.55 -13.91 -4.68
C PHE A 201 15.69 -14.35 -6.15
N THR A 202 15.87 -13.42 -7.09
CA THR A 202 16.10 -13.72 -8.52
C THR A 202 17.55 -13.53 -8.97
N LYS A 203 18.36 -12.72 -8.26
CA LYS A 203 19.73 -12.35 -8.67
C LYS A 203 20.82 -12.64 -7.64
N GLY A 204 20.48 -13.17 -6.46
CA GLY A 204 21.41 -13.65 -5.43
C GLY A 204 22.29 -12.60 -4.73
N LYS A 205 22.26 -11.33 -5.17
CA LYS A 205 23.08 -10.24 -4.63
C LYS A 205 22.24 -9.32 -3.75
N ILE A 206 22.66 -9.15 -2.49
CA ILE A 206 22.01 -8.25 -1.53
C ILE A 206 22.99 -7.14 -1.15
N GLY A 207 22.64 -5.91 -1.51
CA GLY A 207 23.29 -4.72 -0.96
C GLY A 207 22.60 -4.26 0.34
N PRO A 208 23.31 -3.59 1.26
CA PRO A 208 22.71 -3.05 2.49
C PRO A 208 21.60 -2.01 2.22
N ALA A 209 21.56 -1.45 1.01
CA ALA A 209 20.53 -0.53 0.56
C ALA A 209 19.22 -1.21 0.09
N SER A 210 19.16 -2.53 -0.08
CA SER A 210 17.95 -3.25 -0.54
C SER A 210 16.85 -3.26 0.53
N ALA A 211 15.60 -3.37 0.09
CA ALA A 211 14.41 -3.50 0.91
C ALA A 211 14.34 -4.83 1.67
N LEU A 212 14.86 -5.92 1.10
CA LEU A 212 15.02 -7.19 1.84
C LEU A 212 15.98 -7.05 3.04
N ALA A 213 16.88 -6.07 3.00
CA ALA A 213 17.78 -5.76 4.10
C ALA A 213 17.21 -4.73 5.09
N ALA A 214 15.90 -4.53 5.11
CA ALA A 214 15.18 -3.76 6.13
C ALA A 214 14.55 -4.71 7.17
N ASP A 215 14.12 -4.16 8.30
CA ASP A 215 13.37 -4.91 9.31
C ASP A 215 11.89 -5.02 8.96
N ILE A 216 11.36 -3.98 8.31
CA ILE A 216 9.95 -3.84 8.00
C ILE A 216 9.79 -2.97 6.75
N VAL A 217 8.82 -3.33 5.90
CA VAL A 217 8.60 -2.70 4.58
C VAL A 217 7.13 -2.40 4.36
N GLY A 218 6.84 -1.27 3.73
CA GLY A 218 5.50 -0.90 3.28
C GLY A 218 5.13 -1.66 2.00
N ILE A 219 3.98 -2.33 2.00
CA ILE A 219 3.42 -3.07 0.87
C ILE A 219 1.93 -2.74 0.73
N GLY A 220 1.41 -2.74 -0.50
CA GLY A 220 -0.04 -2.67 -0.74
C GLY A 220 -0.69 -4.04 -0.50
N ASP A 221 -1.88 -4.02 0.10
CA ASP A 221 -2.73 -5.18 0.37
C ASP A 221 -2.85 -6.19 -0.78
N SER A 222 -3.12 -5.71 -1.99
CA SER A 222 -3.28 -6.48 -3.23
C SER A 222 -2.03 -7.26 -3.65
N TRP A 223 -0.87 -7.02 -3.03
CA TRP A 223 0.34 -7.82 -3.23
C TRP A 223 0.72 -8.74 -2.07
N VAL A 224 -0.03 -8.73 -0.96
CA VAL A 224 0.21 -9.67 0.15
C VAL A 224 0.16 -11.11 -0.35
N LYS A 225 -0.87 -11.48 -1.14
CA LYS A 225 -0.96 -12.81 -1.78
C LYS A 225 0.32 -13.17 -2.55
N PHE A 226 0.80 -12.26 -3.39
CA PHE A 226 1.97 -12.51 -4.24
C PHE A 226 3.28 -12.50 -3.45
N ALA A 227 3.38 -11.72 -2.38
CA ALA A 227 4.54 -11.70 -1.50
C ALA A 227 4.67 -12.99 -0.66
N ILE A 228 3.54 -13.53 -0.20
CA ILE A 228 3.44 -14.82 0.48
C ILE A 228 3.82 -15.96 -0.47
N ASN A 229 3.17 -16.06 -1.64
CA ASN A 229 3.45 -17.10 -2.63
C ASN A 229 4.90 -17.08 -3.16
N LYS A 230 5.49 -15.88 -3.34
CA LYS A 230 6.91 -15.76 -3.72
C LYS A 230 7.88 -15.91 -2.54
N ALA A 231 7.38 -16.18 -1.34
CA ALA A 231 8.16 -16.37 -0.11
C ALA A 231 9.09 -15.18 0.24
N ILE A 232 8.75 -13.96 -0.17
CA ILE A 232 9.57 -12.75 0.01
C ILE A 232 9.23 -11.96 1.29
N ILE A 233 8.12 -12.29 1.95
CA ILE A 233 7.79 -11.87 3.32
C ILE A 233 7.64 -13.09 4.25
N GLU A 234 7.69 -12.85 5.55
CA GLU A 234 7.46 -13.84 6.60
C GLU A 234 6.35 -13.37 7.57
N PRO A 235 5.61 -14.30 8.21
CA PRO A 235 4.52 -13.91 9.10
C PRO A 235 5.07 -13.17 10.31
N ILE A 236 4.31 -12.17 10.77
CA ILE A 236 4.60 -11.47 12.01
C ILE A 236 4.31 -12.46 13.15
N ARG A 237 5.28 -12.64 14.04
CA ARG A 237 5.18 -13.59 15.15
C ARG A 237 4.47 -12.97 16.35
N ASP A 238 3.95 -13.83 17.22
CA ASP A 238 3.51 -13.48 18.57
C ASP A 238 2.45 -12.35 18.58
N VAL A 239 1.64 -12.26 17.50
CA VAL A 239 0.77 -11.11 17.18
C VAL A 239 -0.46 -11.02 18.08
N GLU A 240 -1.09 -12.15 18.40
CA GLU A 240 -2.30 -12.19 19.23
C GLU A 240 -2.06 -11.57 20.62
N ASP A 241 -0.82 -11.68 21.13
CA ASP A 241 -0.40 -11.12 22.42
C ASP A 241 -0.11 -9.60 22.36
N GLN A 242 -0.04 -9.00 21.17
CA GLN A 242 0.33 -7.58 21.02
C GLN A 242 -0.86 -6.65 21.20
N GLU A 243 -0.70 -5.63 22.04
CA GLU A 243 -1.73 -4.60 22.28
C GLU A 243 -2.19 -3.90 20.99
N TRP A 244 -1.27 -3.65 20.05
CA TRP A 244 -1.59 -3.01 18.77
C TRP A 244 -2.50 -3.87 17.88
N PHE A 245 -2.51 -5.20 18.05
CA PHE A 245 -3.38 -6.09 17.29
C PHE A 245 -4.73 -6.29 18.00
N LYS A 246 -4.71 -6.41 19.33
CA LYS A 246 -5.93 -6.45 20.16
C LYS A 246 -6.82 -5.23 19.92
N SER A 247 -6.20 -4.05 19.78
CA SER A 247 -6.89 -2.77 19.51
C SER A 247 -7.28 -2.52 18.04
N LEU A 248 -6.91 -3.39 17.10
CA LEU A 248 -7.41 -3.27 15.72
C LEU A 248 -8.88 -3.68 15.64
N ASP A 249 -9.58 -3.12 14.66
CA ASP A 249 -10.94 -3.51 14.30
C ASP A 249 -11.06 -4.99 13.93
N ASP A 250 -12.18 -5.64 14.22
CA ASP A 250 -12.39 -7.04 13.82
C ASP A 250 -12.41 -7.22 12.28
N LYS A 251 -12.85 -6.20 11.52
CA LYS A 251 -12.69 -6.18 10.05
C LYS A 251 -11.21 -6.21 9.63
N TRP A 252 -10.31 -5.58 10.40
CA TRP A 252 -8.86 -5.74 10.22
C TRP A 252 -8.36 -7.11 10.67
N LYS A 253 -8.73 -7.58 11.87
CA LYS A 253 -8.29 -8.88 12.40
C LYS A 253 -8.63 -10.04 11.45
N VAL A 254 -9.79 -9.98 10.79
CA VAL A 254 -10.17 -10.91 9.71
C VAL A 254 -9.40 -10.63 8.42
N TYR A 255 -9.35 -9.37 7.96
CA TYR A 255 -8.73 -9.03 6.67
C TYR A 255 -7.20 -9.23 6.61
N LEU A 256 -6.51 -9.45 7.73
CA LEU A 256 -5.05 -9.62 7.77
C LEU A 256 -4.56 -11.08 7.83
N ARG A 257 -5.43 -12.05 8.13
CA ARG A 257 -5.04 -13.48 8.23
C ARG A 257 -4.91 -14.14 6.86
N ARG A 258 -3.80 -14.86 6.63
CA ARG A 258 -3.59 -15.63 5.38
C ARG A 258 -2.94 -16.98 5.66
N ASN A 259 -3.30 -17.98 4.84
CA ASN A 259 -2.54 -19.23 4.76
C ASN A 259 -1.18 -19.01 4.04
N ARG A 260 -0.45 -20.10 3.79
CA ARG A 260 0.90 -20.06 3.17
C ARG A 260 0.86 -19.85 1.66
N GLU A 261 -0.34 -19.90 1.10
CA GLU A 261 -0.71 -19.71 -0.30
C GLU A 261 -1.28 -18.28 -0.51
N GLY A 262 -1.30 -17.45 0.54
CA GLY A 262 -1.73 -16.06 0.48
C GLY A 262 -3.23 -15.85 0.26
N GLU A 263 -4.04 -16.89 0.49
CA GLU A 263 -5.51 -16.84 0.49
C GLU A 263 -6.04 -16.45 1.88
N MET A 264 -7.30 -16.01 1.93
CA MET A 264 -8.01 -15.74 3.19
C MET A 264 -8.16 -17.04 4.00
N ASP A 265 -7.74 -17.03 5.26
CA ASP A 265 -7.93 -18.17 6.18
C ASP A 265 -8.16 -17.66 7.62
N PRO A 266 -9.32 -17.93 8.25
CA PRO A 266 -9.56 -17.57 9.66
C PRO A 266 -8.58 -18.19 10.66
N LYS A 267 -7.87 -19.27 10.28
CA LYS A 267 -6.81 -19.93 11.06
C LYS A 267 -5.40 -19.57 10.58
N GLY A 268 -5.30 -18.67 9.59
CA GLY A 268 -4.04 -18.25 9.00
C GLY A 268 -3.21 -17.32 9.89
N ASP A 269 -1.90 -17.29 9.61
CA ASP A 269 -0.95 -16.37 10.23
C ASP A 269 -1.26 -14.90 9.86
N ILE A 270 -0.80 -13.94 10.66
CA ILE A 270 -0.84 -12.51 10.34
C ILE A 270 0.46 -12.13 9.62
N TRP A 271 0.35 -11.70 8.35
CA TRP A 271 1.53 -11.42 7.50
C TRP A 271 1.89 -9.95 7.39
N ALA A 272 0.99 -9.05 7.78
CA ALA A 272 1.21 -7.61 7.76
C ALA A 272 0.32 -6.89 8.78
N ALA A 273 0.66 -5.65 9.11
CA ALA A 273 -0.12 -4.77 10.00
C ALA A 273 -0.50 -3.47 9.27
N PRO A 274 -1.75 -3.00 9.31
CA PRO A 274 -2.18 -1.81 8.59
C PRO A 274 -1.60 -0.54 9.21
N TYR A 275 -1.32 0.48 8.39
CA TYR A 275 -0.91 1.79 8.90
C TYR A 275 -1.60 2.98 8.21
N ARG A 276 -2.22 2.76 7.03
CA ARG A 276 -3.22 3.65 6.44
C ARG A 276 -4.10 2.92 5.44
N TRP A 277 -5.28 3.45 5.16
CA TRP A 277 -6.22 2.91 4.17
C TRP A 277 -6.95 4.02 3.42
N GLY A 278 -7.76 3.64 2.45
CA GLY A 278 -8.70 4.53 1.76
C GLY A 278 -9.56 3.76 0.78
N CYS A 279 -10.08 4.46 -0.23
CA CYS A 279 -10.99 3.90 -1.24
C CYS A 279 -10.60 4.33 -2.66
N MET A 280 -11.18 3.67 -3.66
CA MET A 280 -11.33 4.22 -5.01
C MET A 280 -12.40 5.33 -5.02
N VAL A 281 -12.12 6.42 -5.72
CA VAL A 281 -13.01 7.60 -5.82
C VAL A 281 -13.09 8.13 -7.25
N ILE A 282 -14.15 8.90 -7.53
CA ILE A 282 -14.35 9.60 -8.79
C ILE A 282 -14.25 11.11 -8.54
N ALA A 283 -13.29 11.78 -9.18
CA ALA A 283 -13.20 13.23 -9.24
C ALA A 283 -13.80 13.76 -10.55
N TYR A 284 -14.57 14.85 -10.51
CA TYR A 284 -15.12 15.48 -11.72
C TYR A 284 -15.04 17.00 -11.68
N LYS A 285 -14.95 17.64 -12.86
CA LYS A 285 -14.87 19.10 -13.00
C LYS A 285 -16.27 19.74 -13.00
N THR A 286 -16.66 20.30 -11.86
CA THR A 286 -18.00 20.88 -11.63
C THR A 286 -18.36 21.94 -12.68
N ASN A 287 -17.42 22.82 -13.04
CA ASN A 287 -17.64 23.85 -14.06
C ASN A 287 -17.79 23.31 -15.50
N LYS A 288 -17.22 22.14 -15.82
CA LYS A 288 -17.49 21.46 -17.11
C LYS A 288 -18.90 20.90 -17.11
N PHE A 289 -19.28 20.20 -16.04
CA PHE A 289 -20.60 19.62 -15.88
C PHE A 289 -21.71 20.69 -15.94
N GLN A 290 -21.57 21.78 -15.18
CA GLN A 290 -22.47 22.94 -15.25
C GLN A 290 -22.55 23.54 -16.66
N LYS A 291 -21.41 23.81 -17.32
CA LYS A 291 -21.38 24.38 -18.69
C LYS A 291 -22.09 23.48 -19.71
N HIS A 292 -21.96 22.16 -19.57
CA HIS A 292 -22.55 21.18 -20.49
C HIS A 292 -23.93 20.66 -20.01
N LYS A 293 -24.50 21.25 -18.95
CA LYS A 293 -25.80 20.86 -18.33
C LYS A 293 -25.87 19.38 -17.91
N LEU A 294 -24.74 18.80 -17.52
CA LEU A 294 -24.65 17.42 -17.04
C LEU A 294 -25.05 17.35 -15.57
N ALA A 295 -25.83 16.33 -15.20
CA ALA A 295 -26.08 16.01 -13.80
C ALA A 295 -24.77 15.66 -13.07
N PRO A 296 -24.62 15.92 -11.74
CA PRO A 296 -23.47 15.48 -10.95
C PRO A 296 -23.11 14.00 -11.14
N VAL A 297 -21.87 13.63 -10.82
CA VAL A 297 -21.47 12.23 -10.64
C VAL A 297 -21.79 11.81 -9.21
N GLU A 298 -22.44 10.66 -9.05
CA GLU A 298 -22.82 10.06 -7.78
C GLU A 298 -22.46 8.57 -7.67
N ASP A 299 -22.40 7.83 -8.78
CA ASP A 299 -22.17 6.37 -8.77
C ASP A 299 -21.44 5.86 -10.02
N TRP A 300 -21.01 4.59 -10.03
CA TRP A 300 -20.26 3.99 -11.15
C TRP A 300 -20.99 4.09 -12.49
N ALA A 301 -22.32 3.97 -12.49
CA ALA A 301 -23.14 4.06 -13.70
C ALA A 301 -22.98 5.38 -14.47
N ASP A 302 -22.57 6.45 -13.80
CA ASP A 302 -22.34 7.74 -14.43
C ASP A 302 -21.14 7.73 -15.39
N LEU A 303 -20.19 6.82 -15.21
CA LEU A 303 -19.05 6.64 -16.11
C LEU A 303 -19.47 6.09 -17.49
N TRP A 304 -20.66 5.49 -17.61
CA TRP A 304 -21.20 4.97 -18.88
C TRP A 304 -22.01 5.99 -19.68
N ARG A 305 -22.24 7.21 -19.15
CA ARG A 305 -22.98 8.27 -19.84
C ARG A 305 -22.29 8.67 -21.18
N PRO A 306 -23.01 8.80 -22.30
CA PRO A 306 -22.39 8.98 -23.63
C PRO A 306 -21.71 10.35 -23.82
N ASP A 307 -22.08 11.37 -23.04
CA ASP A 307 -21.43 12.69 -22.99
C ASP A 307 -19.99 12.64 -22.41
N LEU A 308 -19.62 11.56 -21.72
CA LEU A 308 -18.27 11.36 -21.19
C LEU A 308 -17.31 10.66 -22.17
N ALA A 309 -17.68 10.50 -23.44
CA ALA A 309 -16.87 9.82 -24.45
C ALA A 309 -15.49 10.48 -24.61
N GLY A 310 -14.42 9.74 -24.27
CA GLY A 310 -13.05 10.26 -24.22
C GLY A 310 -12.84 11.38 -23.20
N ARG A 311 -13.66 11.46 -22.13
CA ARG A 311 -13.59 12.48 -21.05
C ARG A 311 -13.24 11.92 -19.68
N ILE A 312 -12.89 10.64 -19.58
CA ILE A 312 -12.47 10.00 -18.32
C ILE A 312 -10.96 9.67 -18.38
N SER A 313 -10.21 9.88 -17.31
CA SER A 313 -8.94 9.17 -17.08
C SER A 313 -9.08 8.21 -15.91
N MET A 314 -8.43 7.06 -15.96
CA MET A 314 -8.54 6.04 -14.91
C MET A 314 -7.15 5.49 -14.54
N VAL A 315 -7.02 5.01 -13.30
CA VAL A 315 -5.86 4.21 -12.88
C VAL A 315 -5.71 2.98 -13.77
N ASP A 316 -4.48 2.72 -14.24
CA ASP A 316 -4.18 1.47 -14.93
C ASP A 316 -3.94 0.38 -13.88
N SER A 317 -5.03 -0.32 -13.52
CA SER A 317 -5.04 -1.47 -12.61
C SER A 317 -6.14 -2.45 -13.02
N PRO A 318 -5.81 -3.69 -13.44
CA PRO A 318 -6.78 -4.73 -13.76
C PRO A 318 -7.88 -4.94 -12.71
N ARG A 319 -7.51 -4.86 -11.43
CA ARG A 319 -8.42 -5.09 -10.29
C ARG A 319 -9.45 -3.97 -10.14
N GLU A 320 -9.03 -2.73 -10.32
CA GLU A 320 -9.89 -1.55 -10.19
C GLU A 320 -10.78 -1.36 -11.43
N VAL A 321 -10.23 -1.59 -12.62
CA VAL A 321 -10.95 -1.39 -13.90
C VAL A 321 -12.04 -2.44 -14.08
N ILE A 322 -11.77 -3.72 -13.86
CA ILE A 322 -12.82 -4.76 -13.93
C ILE A 322 -13.77 -4.65 -12.74
N GLY A 323 -13.27 -4.33 -11.54
CA GLY A 323 -14.12 -4.12 -10.36
C GLY A 323 -15.14 -2.98 -10.52
N ALA A 324 -14.78 -1.88 -11.17
CA ALA A 324 -15.73 -0.81 -11.52
C ALA A 324 -16.83 -1.28 -12.49
N VAL A 325 -16.51 -2.19 -13.43
CA VAL A 325 -17.52 -2.83 -14.31
C VAL A 325 -18.42 -3.78 -13.50
N LEU A 326 -17.85 -4.55 -12.57
CA LEU A 326 -18.61 -5.44 -11.70
C LEU A 326 -19.61 -4.64 -10.83
N LYS A 327 -19.17 -3.57 -10.14
CA LYS A 327 -20.10 -2.72 -9.36
C LYS A 327 -21.13 -2.02 -10.23
N TYR A 328 -20.79 -1.56 -11.43
CA TYR A 328 -21.77 -1.04 -12.39
C TYR A 328 -22.85 -2.09 -12.75
N MET A 329 -22.47 -3.36 -12.86
CA MET A 329 -23.38 -4.49 -13.08
C MET A 329 -24.03 -5.03 -11.79
N GLY A 330 -23.84 -4.36 -10.64
CA GLY A 330 -24.39 -4.77 -9.34
C GLY A 330 -23.66 -5.92 -8.64
N ALA A 331 -22.51 -6.36 -9.16
CA ALA A 331 -21.68 -7.43 -8.60
C ALA A 331 -20.58 -6.91 -7.65
N SER A 332 -20.01 -7.81 -6.86
CA SER A 332 -18.93 -7.52 -5.91
C SER A 332 -17.61 -7.24 -6.64
N TYR A 333 -16.73 -6.42 -6.03
CA TYR A 333 -15.31 -6.45 -6.41
C TYR A 333 -14.72 -7.86 -6.27
N ASN A 334 -15.13 -8.65 -5.27
CA ASN A 334 -14.55 -9.94 -4.92
C ASN A 334 -15.25 -11.15 -5.55
N THR A 335 -16.06 -10.94 -6.60
CA THR A 335 -16.64 -12.05 -7.38
C THR A 335 -15.58 -13.02 -7.89
N ASN A 336 -15.79 -14.31 -7.67
CA ASN A 336 -14.83 -15.38 -7.97
C ASN A 336 -15.17 -16.15 -9.24
N ASP A 337 -16.45 -16.43 -9.52
CA ASP A 337 -16.90 -16.99 -10.80
C ASP A 337 -17.76 -15.96 -11.55
N ILE A 338 -17.18 -15.35 -12.59
CA ILE A 338 -17.87 -14.31 -13.37
C ILE A 338 -19.04 -14.89 -14.18
N ASN A 339 -19.04 -16.18 -14.52
CA ASN A 339 -20.14 -16.79 -15.29
C ASN A 339 -21.34 -17.14 -14.42
N MET A 340 -21.13 -17.49 -13.14
CA MET A 340 -22.19 -17.87 -12.22
C MET A 340 -22.71 -16.72 -11.36
N GLU A 341 -21.85 -15.77 -10.96
CA GLU A 341 -22.24 -14.66 -10.07
C GLU A 341 -22.75 -13.41 -10.80
N VAL A 342 -22.37 -13.20 -12.07
CA VAL A 342 -22.68 -11.97 -12.81
C VAL A 342 -23.75 -12.23 -13.87
N ASN A 343 -24.78 -11.39 -13.90
CA ASN A 343 -25.85 -11.48 -14.90
C ASN A 343 -25.29 -11.31 -16.33
N GLY A 344 -25.56 -12.29 -17.20
CA GLY A 344 -24.99 -12.35 -18.56
C GLY A 344 -23.52 -12.81 -18.63
N GLY A 345 -22.93 -13.20 -17.51
CA GLY A 345 -21.61 -13.82 -17.42
C GLY A 345 -20.45 -12.98 -17.95
N ARG A 346 -19.36 -13.66 -18.35
CA ARG A 346 -18.14 -13.02 -18.87
C ARG A 346 -18.36 -12.18 -20.12
N ASP A 347 -19.31 -12.54 -20.99
CA ASP A 347 -19.59 -11.77 -22.20
C ASP A 347 -20.31 -10.44 -21.91
N ALA A 348 -21.19 -10.39 -20.91
CA ALA A 348 -21.77 -9.13 -20.44
C ALA A 348 -20.73 -8.23 -19.76
N VAL A 349 -19.82 -8.80 -18.95
CA VAL A 349 -18.68 -8.04 -18.40
C VAL A 349 -17.77 -7.52 -19.51
N LYS A 350 -17.44 -8.35 -20.52
CA LYS A 350 -16.68 -7.94 -21.71
C LYS A 350 -17.35 -6.78 -22.44
N HIS A 351 -18.67 -6.86 -22.67
CA HIS A 351 -19.43 -5.80 -23.33
C HIS A 351 -19.34 -4.49 -22.55
N ASN A 352 -19.64 -4.50 -21.25
CA ASN A 352 -19.65 -3.30 -20.42
C ASN A 352 -18.25 -2.71 -20.20
N LEU A 353 -17.21 -3.55 -20.14
CA LEU A 353 -15.81 -3.13 -20.13
C LEU A 353 -15.39 -2.48 -21.46
N ALA A 354 -15.87 -2.99 -22.59
CA ALA A 354 -15.64 -2.38 -23.92
C ALA A 354 -16.45 -1.09 -24.13
N LEU A 355 -17.56 -0.88 -23.41
CA LEU A 355 -18.22 0.43 -23.31
C LEU A 355 -17.40 1.41 -22.47
N LEU A 356 -16.97 1.02 -21.26
CA LEU A 356 -16.11 1.85 -20.39
C LEU A 356 -14.81 2.28 -21.10
N ALA A 357 -14.18 1.38 -21.86
CA ALA A 357 -12.98 1.67 -22.63
C ALA A 357 -13.16 2.75 -23.72
N LYS A 358 -14.40 3.05 -24.17
CA LYS A 358 -14.71 4.16 -25.08
C LYS A 358 -14.88 5.50 -24.34
N GLN A 359 -15.24 5.44 -23.06
CA GLN A 359 -15.40 6.60 -22.19
C GLN A 359 -14.03 7.08 -21.66
N VAL A 360 -13.12 6.14 -21.41
CA VAL A 360 -11.76 6.40 -20.93
C VAL A 360 -10.83 6.84 -22.07
N ARG A 361 -10.22 8.02 -21.91
CA ARG A 361 -9.18 8.60 -22.79
C ARG A 361 -7.79 8.02 -22.53
N LEU A 362 -7.52 7.62 -21.29
CA LEU A 362 -6.29 6.93 -20.89
C LEU A 362 -6.46 6.13 -19.60
N PHE A 363 -5.82 4.96 -19.56
CA PHE A 363 -5.45 4.26 -18.34
C PHE A 363 -3.96 4.52 -18.06
N ASP A 364 -3.60 5.03 -16.87
CA ASP A 364 -2.18 5.11 -16.45
C ASP A 364 -2.04 5.16 -14.91
N SER A 365 -1.18 4.32 -14.33
CA SER A 365 -1.01 4.20 -12.87
C SER A 365 -0.21 5.32 -12.19
N SER A 366 0.23 6.36 -12.90
CA SER A 366 1.05 7.45 -12.32
C SER A 366 0.79 8.85 -12.91
N ASN A 367 0.05 8.95 -14.01
CA ASN A 367 -0.12 10.17 -14.79
C ASN A 367 -1.59 10.47 -15.14
N TYR A 368 -2.54 9.61 -14.78
CA TYR A 368 -3.97 9.83 -15.08
C TYR A 368 -4.49 11.19 -14.57
N LEU A 369 -3.96 11.68 -13.43
CA LEU A 369 -4.27 13.00 -12.89
C LEU A 369 -3.64 14.18 -13.65
N LYS A 370 -2.63 13.98 -14.51
CA LYS A 370 -2.06 15.07 -15.32
C LYS A 370 -3.06 15.54 -16.37
N ALA A 371 -3.70 14.59 -17.08
CA ALA A 371 -4.75 14.89 -18.05
C ALA A 371 -5.96 15.57 -17.38
N PHE A 372 -6.29 15.14 -16.15
CA PHE A 372 -7.34 15.78 -15.36
C PHE A 372 -6.93 17.19 -14.92
N GLY A 373 -5.70 17.40 -14.45
CA GLY A 373 -5.18 18.73 -14.11
C GLY A 373 -5.37 19.74 -15.24
N VAL A 374 -4.79 19.45 -16.42
CA VAL A 374 -4.89 20.35 -17.60
C VAL A 374 -6.31 20.46 -18.16
N GLY A 375 -7.18 19.45 -17.94
CA GLY A 375 -8.60 19.50 -18.31
C GLY A 375 -8.94 18.88 -19.68
N ASP A 376 -8.05 18.06 -20.23
CA ASP A 376 -8.31 17.16 -21.37
C ASP A 376 -9.52 16.26 -21.11
N VAL A 377 -9.54 15.69 -19.90
CA VAL A 377 -10.61 14.90 -19.32
C VAL A 377 -11.39 15.72 -18.29
N TRP A 378 -12.66 15.37 -18.11
CA TRP A 378 -13.57 16.02 -17.15
C TRP A 378 -13.79 15.19 -15.89
N VAL A 379 -13.45 13.89 -15.94
CA VAL A 379 -13.56 12.93 -14.84
C VAL A 379 -12.21 12.20 -14.67
N ALA A 380 -11.83 11.92 -13.44
CA ALA A 380 -10.70 11.06 -13.08
C ALA A 380 -11.12 10.02 -12.05
N VAL A 381 -10.72 8.76 -12.25
CA VAL A 381 -11.12 7.61 -11.42
C VAL A 381 -9.86 6.94 -10.87
N GLY A 382 -9.72 6.85 -9.54
CA GLY A 382 -8.48 6.36 -8.93
C GLY A 382 -8.47 6.40 -7.40
N TRP A 383 -7.31 6.13 -6.82
CA TRP A 383 -7.15 6.03 -5.38
C TRP A 383 -7.31 7.38 -4.67
N SER A 384 -8.02 7.39 -3.55
CA SER A 384 -8.27 8.60 -2.75
C SER A 384 -6.97 9.28 -2.26
N SER A 385 -5.91 8.50 -2.06
CA SER A 385 -4.56 8.96 -1.71
C SER A 385 -3.92 9.89 -2.76
N ASP A 386 -4.23 9.68 -4.05
CA ASP A 386 -3.72 10.52 -5.14
C ASP A 386 -4.72 11.63 -5.52
N ILE A 387 -6.02 11.30 -5.55
CA ILE A 387 -7.07 12.25 -5.97
C ILE A 387 -7.29 13.37 -4.96
N ILE A 388 -7.39 13.07 -3.65
CA ILE A 388 -7.77 14.08 -2.64
C ILE A 388 -6.73 15.23 -2.55
N PRO A 389 -5.41 14.97 -2.47
CA PRO A 389 -4.41 16.04 -2.40
C PRO A 389 -4.31 16.87 -3.70
N ALA A 390 -4.69 16.30 -4.85
CA ALA A 390 -4.76 17.00 -6.12
C ALA A 390 -6.02 17.87 -6.23
N ALA A 391 -7.18 17.33 -5.87
CA ALA A 391 -8.47 18.02 -5.97
C ALA A 391 -8.55 19.26 -5.08
N LYS A 392 -8.00 19.23 -3.86
CA LYS A 392 -7.92 20.39 -2.94
C LYS A 392 -7.14 21.59 -3.49
N ARG A 393 -6.36 21.39 -4.55
CA ARG A 393 -5.60 22.46 -5.24
C ARG A 393 -6.38 23.02 -6.44
N MET A 394 -7.65 22.66 -6.62
CA MET A 394 -8.50 23.05 -7.74
C MET A 394 -9.88 23.52 -7.22
N SER A 395 -10.26 24.76 -7.51
CA SER A 395 -11.54 25.34 -7.04
C SER A 395 -12.79 24.82 -7.76
N ASN A 396 -12.62 24.06 -8.84
CA ASN A 396 -13.68 23.62 -9.75
C ASN A 396 -13.81 22.09 -9.85
N VAL A 397 -13.45 21.37 -8.79
CA VAL A 397 -13.47 19.91 -8.70
C VAL A 397 -14.36 19.46 -7.54
N ALA A 398 -15.12 18.40 -7.76
CA ALA A 398 -15.75 17.62 -6.70
C ALA A 398 -15.22 16.18 -6.74
N VAL A 399 -15.22 15.48 -5.60
CA VAL A 399 -14.76 14.10 -5.44
C VAL A 399 -15.81 13.30 -4.71
N VAL A 400 -16.19 12.14 -5.23
CA VAL A 400 -17.20 11.26 -4.64
C VAL A 400 -16.69 9.83 -4.48
N VAL A 401 -17.11 9.17 -3.39
CA VAL A 401 -17.19 7.71 -3.33
C VAL A 401 -18.54 7.30 -3.96
N PRO A 402 -18.54 6.37 -4.93
CA PRO A 402 -19.77 5.85 -5.54
C PRO A 402 -20.80 5.33 -4.52
N LYS A 403 -22.08 5.68 -4.67
CA LYS A 403 -23.17 5.32 -3.74
C LYS A 403 -23.38 3.81 -3.56
N SER A 404 -23.06 3.00 -4.57
CA SER A 404 -23.06 1.53 -4.54
C SER A 404 -21.81 0.91 -3.89
N GLY A 405 -20.88 1.73 -3.41
CA GLY A 405 -19.63 1.31 -2.77
C GLY A 405 -18.47 1.10 -3.76
N ALA A 406 -17.26 1.10 -3.22
CA ALA A 406 -16.01 1.04 -3.97
C ALA A 406 -15.02 0.05 -3.34
N SER A 407 -13.94 -0.27 -4.05
CA SER A 407 -12.81 -0.97 -3.46
C SER A 407 -12.18 -0.14 -2.35
N LEU A 408 -11.84 -0.80 -1.25
CA LEU A 408 -10.94 -0.30 -0.21
C LEU A 408 -9.53 -0.79 -0.51
N TRP A 409 -8.55 0.10 -0.33
CA TRP A 409 -7.13 -0.21 -0.39
C TRP A 409 -6.48 0.05 0.98
N ALA A 410 -5.46 -0.74 1.32
CA ALA A 410 -4.67 -0.59 2.52
C ALA A 410 -3.16 -0.68 2.24
N ASP A 411 -2.41 0.25 2.84
CA ASP A 411 -0.96 0.12 2.96
C ASP A 411 -0.63 -0.55 4.30
N LEU A 412 0.20 -1.58 4.22
CA LEU A 412 0.50 -2.48 5.32
C LEU A 412 2.02 -2.54 5.56
N TRP A 413 2.42 -2.71 6.81
CA TRP A 413 3.77 -3.07 7.23
C TRP A 413 3.95 -4.59 7.22
N ALA A 414 4.87 -5.10 6.40
CA ALA A 414 5.25 -6.51 6.36
C ALA A 414 6.72 -6.72 6.74
N ILE A 415 7.07 -7.92 7.22
CA ILE A 415 8.45 -8.31 7.54
C ILE A 415 9.07 -9.00 6.32
N PRO A 416 10.21 -8.52 5.76
CA PRO A 416 10.92 -9.22 4.69
C PRO A 416 11.40 -10.60 5.12
N ALA A 417 11.33 -11.58 4.21
CA ALA A 417 11.79 -12.96 4.44
C ALA A 417 13.33 -13.10 4.44
N ALA A 418 14.03 -12.17 5.08
CA ALA A 418 15.49 -12.14 5.19
C ALA A 418 16.04 -13.42 5.83
N SER A 419 15.27 -14.07 6.71
CA SER A 419 15.61 -15.34 7.35
C SER A 419 15.87 -16.49 6.36
N ARG A 420 15.27 -16.43 5.15
CA ARG A 420 15.36 -17.49 4.14
C ARG A 420 16.65 -17.46 3.32
N ILE A 421 17.50 -16.44 3.46
CA ILE A 421 18.75 -16.33 2.68
C ILE A 421 19.98 -16.52 3.56
N GLN A 422 20.80 -17.50 3.19
CA GLN A 422 22.05 -17.84 3.89
C GLN A 422 23.12 -16.76 3.69
N THR A 423 23.15 -15.75 4.55
CA THR A 423 24.20 -14.71 4.53
C THR A 423 24.34 -13.97 5.86
N ASN A 424 25.58 -13.85 6.32
CA ASN A 424 25.94 -13.16 7.57
C ASN A 424 25.99 -11.62 7.42
N ARG A 425 25.33 -11.05 6.40
CA ARG A 425 25.50 -9.64 5.98
C ARG A 425 24.20 -8.87 5.70
N ILE A 426 23.01 -9.47 5.87
CA ILE A 426 21.74 -8.73 5.79
C ILE A 426 21.59 -7.77 6.99
N GLY A 427 21.05 -6.57 6.76
CA GLY A 427 20.70 -5.59 7.81
C GLY A 427 21.86 -5.04 8.66
N GLY A 428 23.10 -5.50 8.43
CA GLY A 428 24.22 -5.21 9.32
C GLY A 428 24.15 -5.92 10.68
N ARG A 429 23.34 -6.98 10.83
CA ARG A 429 23.22 -7.77 12.07
C ARG A 429 23.57 -9.24 11.85
N ILE A 430 24.14 -9.84 12.90
CA ILE A 430 24.37 -11.29 13.02
C ILE A 430 23.13 -11.97 13.66
N ARG A 431 22.13 -11.19 14.11
CA ARG A 431 20.94 -11.66 14.83
C ARG A 431 19.66 -11.02 14.29
N GLY A 432 18.81 -11.85 13.69
CA GLY A 432 17.35 -11.78 13.71
C GLY A 432 16.62 -10.54 13.17
N PRO A 433 15.27 -10.60 13.15
CA PRO A 433 14.42 -9.41 13.02
C PRO A 433 14.65 -8.45 14.19
N SER A 434 14.33 -7.16 14.01
CA SER A 434 14.47 -6.18 15.10
C SER A 434 13.38 -6.36 16.17
N PRO A 435 13.71 -6.35 17.47
CA PRO A 435 12.71 -6.34 18.55
C PRO A 435 11.86 -5.05 18.56
N LEU A 436 12.27 -4.02 17.80
CA LEU A 436 11.56 -2.76 17.68
C LEU A 436 10.40 -2.81 16.64
N ILE A 437 10.17 -3.95 15.97
CA ILE A 437 9.11 -4.10 14.94
C ILE A 437 7.71 -3.86 15.51
N HIS A 438 7.31 -4.57 16.57
CA HIS A 438 5.98 -4.39 17.19
C HIS A 438 5.82 -2.99 17.80
N GLN A 439 6.90 -2.42 18.32
CA GLN A 439 6.90 -1.06 18.90
C GLN A 439 6.72 0.01 17.82
N TRP A 440 7.25 -0.20 16.61
CA TRP A 440 7.01 0.67 15.46
C TRP A 440 5.57 0.55 14.94
N ILE A 441 5.00 -0.66 14.93
CA ILE A 441 3.60 -0.89 14.56
C ILE A 441 2.66 -0.25 15.60
N GLU A 442 2.88 -0.51 16.90
CA GLU A 442 2.14 0.12 18.01
C GLU A 442 2.24 1.64 17.93
N PHE A 443 3.44 2.18 17.70
CA PHE A 443 3.64 3.63 17.51
C PHE A 443 2.80 4.18 16.35
N CYS A 444 2.81 3.54 15.16
CA CYS A 444 2.02 3.99 14.01
C CYS A 444 0.50 3.95 14.26
N LEU A 445 0.01 3.10 15.16
CA LEU A 445 -1.41 2.86 15.42
C LEU A 445 -1.97 3.67 16.62
N GLN A 446 -1.16 4.49 17.30
CA GLN A 446 -1.64 5.36 18.38
C GLN A 446 -2.69 6.36 17.88
N SER A 447 -3.67 6.70 18.71
CA SER A 447 -4.67 7.73 18.42
C SER A 447 -4.04 9.09 18.06
N ALA A 448 -2.92 9.46 18.69
CA ALA A 448 -2.17 10.68 18.35
C ALA A 448 -1.59 10.67 16.91
N ARG A 449 -1.38 9.48 16.32
CA ARG A 449 -1.01 9.31 14.91
C ARG A 449 -2.20 9.36 13.95
N ALA A 450 -3.44 9.45 14.44
CA ALA A 450 -4.58 9.82 13.61
C ALA A 450 -4.53 11.31 13.17
N LEU A 451 -3.87 12.18 13.94
CA LEU A 451 -3.85 13.64 13.71
C LEU A 451 -3.35 14.03 12.30
N PRO A 452 -2.25 13.50 11.73
CA PRO A 452 -1.83 13.83 10.37
C PRO A 452 -2.77 13.35 9.26
N PHE A 453 -3.71 12.45 9.53
CA PHE A 453 -4.79 12.10 8.61
C PHE A 453 -5.96 13.07 8.76
N LYS A 454 -6.36 13.41 10.00
CA LYS A 454 -7.40 14.44 10.29
C LYS A 454 -7.00 15.85 9.79
N GLN A 455 -5.73 16.19 9.92
CA GLN A 455 -5.10 17.40 9.36
C GLN A 455 -4.67 17.23 7.90
N GLU A 456 -4.94 16.06 7.30
CA GLU A 456 -4.82 15.78 5.87
C GLU A 456 -3.39 15.93 5.29
N VAL A 457 -2.39 15.86 6.18
CA VAL A 457 -0.94 15.92 5.92
C VAL A 457 -0.44 14.63 5.27
N ILE A 458 -1.02 13.48 5.64
CA ILE A 458 -0.83 12.19 4.98
C ILE A 458 -2.09 11.87 4.15
N PRO A 459 -1.97 11.45 2.88
CA PRO A 459 -3.12 10.96 2.13
C PRO A 459 -3.58 9.58 2.62
N GLY A 460 -4.89 9.42 2.82
CA GLY A 460 -5.52 8.21 3.38
C GLY A 460 -6.14 8.48 4.76
N ALA A 461 -6.60 7.42 5.41
CA ALA A 461 -7.18 7.45 6.76
C ALA A 461 -6.41 6.52 7.72
N SER A 462 -6.47 6.84 9.02
CA SER A 462 -5.96 5.97 10.09
C SER A 462 -6.75 4.65 10.13
N PRO A 463 -6.09 3.49 10.32
CA PRO A 463 -6.77 2.20 10.49
C PRO A 463 -7.85 2.20 11.60
N SER A 464 -7.70 3.06 12.62
CA SER A 464 -8.66 3.24 13.72
C SER A 464 -10.01 3.83 13.30
N HIS A 465 -10.12 4.49 12.14
CA HIS A 465 -11.38 5.09 11.67
C HIS A 465 -12.29 4.13 10.88
N LEU A 466 -11.91 2.85 10.72
CA LEU A 466 -12.62 1.91 9.84
C LEU A 466 -14.07 1.60 10.23
N GLN A 467 -14.41 1.62 11.53
CA GLN A 467 -15.79 1.43 12.02
C GLN A 467 -16.53 2.74 12.34
N GLY A 468 -16.17 3.85 11.68
CA GLY A 468 -16.94 5.11 11.76
C GLY A 468 -16.97 5.79 13.14
N HIS A 469 -16.24 5.26 14.13
CA HIS A 469 -16.09 5.81 15.48
C HIS A 469 -15.19 7.06 15.47
N SER A 470 -15.56 8.07 14.69
CA SER A 470 -15.05 9.43 14.87
C SER A 470 -15.72 10.00 16.12
N ALA A 471 -15.01 9.93 17.26
CA ALA A 471 -15.43 10.59 18.48
C ALA A 471 -15.67 12.08 18.17
N ASN A 472 -16.93 12.53 18.35
CA ASN A 472 -17.52 13.77 17.83
C ASN A 472 -16.52 14.90 17.60
N VAL A 473 -16.00 15.02 16.36
CA VAL A 473 -15.02 16.04 16.00
C VAL A 473 -15.70 17.42 16.04
N PRO A 474 -15.22 18.38 16.84
CA PRO A 474 -15.71 19.75 16.78
C PRO A 474 -15.53 20.32 15.36
N VAL A 475 -16.51 21.09 14.89
CA VAL A 475 -16.54 21.61 13.52
C VAL A 475 -15.42 22.65 13.24
N GLU A 476 -14.66 23.01 14.27
CA GLU A 476 -13.86 24.23 14.35
C GLU A 476 -12.41 24.04 13.90
N LEU A 477 -11.79 22.88 14.16
CA LEU A 477 -10.54 22.42 13.53
C LEU A 477 -10.54 22.41 11.98
N THR A 478 -11.69 22.58 11.31
CA THR A 478 -11.80 22.71 9.84
C THR A 478 -12.14 24.14 9.35
N LYS A 479 -12.20 25.14 10.24
CA LYS A 479 -12.46 26.54 9.88
C LYS A 479 -11.27 27.16 9.12
N GLY A 480 -11.40 27.28 7.79
CA GLY A 480 -10.49 28.05 6.93
C GLY A 480 -9.76 27.25 5.85
N GLY A 481 -9.76 25.92 5.92
CA GLY A 481 -9.22 25.07 4.86
C GLY A 481 -10.12 25.05 3.61
N PRO A 482 -9.58 24.85 2.39
CA PRO A 482 -10.39 24.60 1.19
C PRO A 482 -11.14 23.27 1.33
N ARG A 483 -12.40 23.33 1.77
CA ARG A 483 -13.25 22.13 1.92
C ARG A 483 -13.41 21.46 0.56
N LEU A 484 -13.09 20.16 0.52
CA LEU A 484 -13.27 19.34 -0.67
C LEU A 484 -14.78 19.20 -0.95
N ASN A 485 -15.22 19.64 -2.12
CA ASN A 485 -16.59 19.42 -2.55
C ASN A 485 -16.79 17.92 -2.84
N GLY A 486 -17.78 17.27 -2.23
CA GLY A 486 -17.90 15.81 -2.26
C GLY A 486 -18.81 15.21 -1.19
N ASN A 487 -18.80 13.88 -1.10
CA ASN A 487 -19.50 13.12 -0.07
C ASN A 487 -18.55 12.43 0.95
N LEU A 488 -17.25 12.69 0.89
CA LEU A 488 -16.26 12.11 1.81
C LEU A 488 -16.28 12.81 3.18
N VAL A 489 -16.06 12.02 4.23
CA VAL A 489 -15.87 12.49 5.61
C VAL A 489 -14.42 12.21 6.00
N ASP A 490 -13.67 13.24 6.37
CA ASP A 490 -12.24 13.17 6.75
C ASP A 490 -11.35 12.35 5.76
N GLY A 491 -11.68 12.40 4.47
CA GLY A 491 -10.99 11.69 3.40
C GLY A 491 -11.34 10.20 3.24
N ALA A 492 -12.31 9.69 4.01
CA ALA A 492 -12.86 8.34 3.94
C ALA A 492 -14.31 8.33 3.38
N PRO A 493 -14.86 7.15 3.00
CA PRO A 493 -16.29 7.01 2.70
C PRO A 493 -17.17 7.29 3.93
N PRO A 494 -18.37 7.88 3.76
CA PRO A 494 -19.35 7.96 4.84
C PRO A 494 -19.86 6.55 5.21
N PRO A 495 -20.38 6.32 6.44
CA PRO A 495 -20.67 4.97 6.93
C PRO A 495 -21.60 4.15 6.03
N ASP A 496 -22.66 4.76 5.49
CA ASP A 496 -23.66 4.11 4.63
C ASP A 496 -23.09 3.65 3.27
N ILE A 497 -21.97 4.23 2.83
CA ILE A 497 -21.22 3.80 1.65
C ILE A 497 -20.10 2.83 2.06
N LEU A 498 -19.48 3.05 3.23
CA LEU A 498 -18.39 2.22 3.77
C LEU A 498 -18.81 0.76 4.04
N GLU A 499 -20.07 0.53 4.41
CA GLU A 499 -20.67 -0.81 4.50
C GLU A 499 -20.71 -1.54 3.16
N LYS A 500 -20.86 -0.81 2.05
CA LYS A 500 -20.87 -1.33 0.67
C LYS A 500 -19.47 -1.39 0.04
N CYS A 501 -18.46 -0.90 0.77
CA CYS A 501 -17.06 -0.85 0.34
C CYS A 501 -16.28 -2.09 0.79
N GLU A 502 -15.54 -2.65 -0.17
CA GLU A 502 -14.98 -4.00 -0.10
C GLU A 502 -13.45 -3.93 -0.15
N PHE A 503 -12.75 -4.48 0.85
CA PHE A 503 -11.30 -4.69 0.70
C PHE A 503 -11.05 -5.72 -0.39
N LEU A 504 -10.01 -5.50 -1.20
CA LEU A 504 -9.70 -6.38 -2.31
C LEU A 504 -9.20 -7.74 -1.80
N GLU A 505 -9.97 -8.79 -2.05
CA GLU A 505 -9.60 -10.15 -1.64
C GLU A 505 -8.69 -10.84 -2.68
N PRO A 506 -7.91 -11.84 -2.23
CA PRO A 506 -7.21 -12.81 -3.08
C PRO A 506 -8.11 -13.41 -4.19
N LEU A 507 -7.82 -13.13 -5.46
CA LEU A 507 -8.52 -13.77 -6.59
C LEU A 507 -8.05 -15.20 -6.85
N SER A 508 -8.98 -16.08 -7.19
CA SER A 508 -8.68 -17.45 -7.64
C SER A 508 -7.98 -17.47 -9.01
N ASN A 509 -7.35 -18.60 -9.35
CA ASN A 509 -6.63 -18.76 -10.62
C ASN A 509 -7.56 -18.77 -11.86
N SER A 510 -8.82 -19.22 -11.74
CA SER A 510 -9.82 -19.09 -12.81
C SER A 510 -10.21 -17.62 -12.99
N THR A 511 -10.53 -16.91 -11.91
CA THR A 511 -10.88 -15.47 -11.98
C THR A 511 -9.74 -14.63 -12.56
N LEU A 512 -8.48 -14.92 -12.21
CA LEU A 512 -7.31 -14.27 -12.82
C LEU A 512 -7.18 -14.57 -14.33
N SER A 513 -7.58 -15.77 -14.77
CA SER A 513 -7.61 -16.15 -16.19
C SER A 513 -8.75 -15.45 -16.95
N ASP A 514 -9.91 -15.29 -16.31
CA ASP A 514 -11.05 -14.53 -16.85
C ASP A 514 -10.69 -13.05 -16.99
N TYR A 515 -10.08 -12.46 -15.96
CA TYR A 515 -9.55 -11.08 -15.99
C TYR A 515 -8.53 -10.91 -17.11
N HIS A 516 -7.62 -11.87 -17.32
CA HIS A 516 -6.68 -11.81 -18.44
C HIS A 516 -7.42 -11.81 -19.79
N TRP A 517 -8.33 -12.75 -20.01
CA TRP A 517 -9.12 -12.85 -21.24
C TRP A 517 -9.92 -11.57 -21.52
N LEU A 518 -10.62 -11.04 -20.52
CA LEU A 518 -11.39 -9.79 -20.61
C LEU A 518 -10.52 -8.66 -21.14
N LEU A 519 -9.35 -8.44 -20.54
CA LEU A 519 -8.43 -7.37 -20.93
C LEU A 519 -7.82 -7.60 -22.32
N THR A 520 -7.42 -8.83 -22.65
CA THR A 520 -6.91 -9.12 -24.00
C THR A 520 -7.94 -8.87 -25.09
N SER A 521 -9.23 -9.09 -24.79
CA SER A 521 -10.31 -8.96 -25.77
C SER A 521 -10.68 -7.53 -26.14
N ILE A 522 -9.98 -6.54 -25.57
CA ILE A 522 -10.14 -5.09 -25.84
C ILE A 522 -8.84 -4.49 -26.43
N GLN A 523 -7.73 -5.25 -26.44
CA GLN A 523 -6.45 -4.84 -27.04
C GLN A 523 -6.40 -5.00 -28.58
N GLU A 524 -7.56 -5.07 -29.25
CA GLU A 524 -7.60 -5.25 -30.71
C GLU A 524 -7.05 -4.04 -31.50
N PRO A 525 -6.53 -4.25 -32.73
CA PRO A 525 -5.38 -3.48 -33.25
C PRO A 525 -5.60 -2.00 -33.62
N GLY A 526 -6.76 -1.42 -33.33
CA GLY A 526 -7.12 -0.04 -33.68
C GLY A 526 -6.88 1.02 -32.60
N HIS A 527 -6.77 0.64 -31.31
CA HIS A 527 -6.74 1.61 -30.21
C HIS A 527 -5.61 1.33 -29.19
N GLY A 528 -4.59 2.18 -29.19
CA GLY A 528 -3.42 2.12 -28.29
C GLY A 528 -3.71 2.50 -26.83
N LEU A 529 -4.84 2.07 -26.27
CA LEU A 529 -5.40 2.53 -24.99
C LEU A 529 -5.01 1.65 -23.79
N ILE A 530 -4.64 0.38 -24.02
CA ILE A 530 -4.37 -0.62 -22.97
C ILE A 530 -3.04 -1.35 -23.25
N HIS A 531 -1.90 -0.66 -23.16
CA HIS A 531 -0.58 -1.27 -23.47
C HIS A 531 0.23 -1.74 -22.25
N LYS A 532 -0.19 -1.39 -21.02
CA LYS A 532 0.59 -1.61 -19.79
C LYS A 532 0.06 -2.73 -18.87
N MET A 533 -1.26 -2.87 -18.71
CA MET A 533 -1.91 -3.98 -17.96
C MET A 533 -1.28 -5.37 -18.17
N TYR A 534 -0.85 -5.63 -19.41
CA TYR A 534 -0.35 -6.91 -19.88
C TYR A 534 0.85 -7.44 -19.08
N GLN A 535 1.75 -6.57 -18.61
CA GLN A 535 3.02 -7.00 -17.98
C GLN A 535 2.83 -7.51 -16.54
N ASN A 536 1.92 -6.92 -15.76
CA ASN A 536 1.77 -7.28 -14.35
C ASN A 536 1.16 -8.67 -14.19
N ILE A 537 0.11 -9.00 -14.95
CA ILE A 537 -0.48 -10.36 -14.96
C ILE A 537 0.52 -11.39 -15.51
N ILE A 538 1.25 -11.06 -16.58
CA ILE A 538 2.18 -12.00 -17.22
C ILE A 538 3.44 -12.26 -16.38
N SER A 539 3.96 -11.27 -15.63
CA SER A 539 5.08 -11.48 -14.69
C SER A 539 4.70 -12.25 -13.42
N VAL A 540 3.40 -12.51 -13.22
CA VAL A 540 2.87 -13.47 -12.23
C VAL A 540 2.70 -14.84 -12.89
N ALA A 541 1.90 -14.94 -13.96
CA ALA A 541 1.53 -16.20 -14.60
C ALA A 541 2.70 -16.96 -15.23
N LYS A 542 3.66 -16.28 -15.87
CA LYS A 542 4.88 -16.94 -16.41
C LYS A 542 5.87 -17.36 -15.32
N PHE A 543 5.76 -16.80 -14.12
CA PHE A 543 6.67 -17.12 -13.01
C PHE A 543 6.18 -18.34 -12.20
N SER A 544 4.85 -18.48 -12.00
CA SER A 544 4.27 -19.68 -11.40
C SER A 544 4.44 -20.91 -12.30
N GLY A 545 4.20 -20.77 -13.62
CA GLY A 545 4.37 -21.86 -14.57
C GLY A 545 5.79 -22.43 -14.67
N TRP A 546 6.83 -21.64 -14.37
CA TRP A 546 8.22 -22.07 -14.52
C TRP A 546 8.72 -23.02 -13.41
N PHE A 547 8.09 -23.00 -12.22
CA PHE A 547 8.46 -23.91 -11.13
C PHE A 547 7.83 -25.30 -11.29
N ASN A 548 6.59 -25.39 -11.78
CA ASN A 548 5.93 -26.68 -12.01
C ASN A 548 6.59 -27.52 -13.11
N SER A 549 7.40 -26.94 -14.00
CA SER A 549 8.11 -27.66 -15.06
C SER A 549 9.48 -28.21 -14.64
N LYS A 550 9.77 -28.32 -13.33
CA LYS A 550 11.08 -28.76 -12.79
C LYS A 550 11.00 -29.70 -11.58
N LEU A 551 9.83 -30.27 -11.29
CA LEU A 551 9.61 -31.23 -10.20
C LEU A 551 8.87 -32.50 -10.67
N THR A 552 9.18 -32.92 -11.90
CA THR A 552 8.82 -34.21 -12.52
C THR A 552 10.07 -34.77 -13.20
#